data_AF-A0A563BE17-F1
#
_entry.id   AF-A0A563BE17-F1
#
_cell.length_a   1.000
_cell.length_b   1.000
_cell.length_c   1.000
_cell.angle_alpha   90.00
_cell.angle_beta   90.00
_cell.angle_gamma   90.00
#
_symmetry.space_group_name_H-M   'P 1'
#
loop_
_entity.id
_entity.type
_entity.pdbx_description
1 polymer ?
#
loop_
_entity_poly.entity_id
_entity_poly.type
_entity_poly.pdbx_seq_one_letter_code
_entity_poly.pdbx_strand_id
1 'polypeptide(L)'
;MKTKKLKLSNRISLGLIALVIVLTGTSGLFNTIKTSATSREDNFCTTQRCKDALTAEREASEKANSASTTADTLDGEINRLNQEIAMYETRIIANRAKSEDLAGQITENERKLEIQKEALADMIINMYLNSGNNDELLILANSSSLSDYAEKQTRLTSARDQISSSTEMVESLKNDLETQKKEVERIIADQEIQQKAIAETKRREEALVTEYKANAVAFAAESAAARKVKEAEIAEAIRKNNSTGLIGSGINSYPKRGVCPRDNLGYNFYGGYVCQCVSYTGWKVYERYNIRIAGWGNANTWHINARNSGYRVDHTPEAGSVAVTTGGPYGHVMWIERV
;
A
#
# COMPACT_ATOMS: atom_id res chain seq x y z
N MET A 1 40.90 25.63 -53.04
CA MET A 1 39.94 26.44 -52.26
C MET A 1 38.75 25.58 -51.85
N LYS A 2 38.39 25.59 -50.56
CA LYS A 2 37.12 25.14 -49.92
C LYS A 2 36.80 23.63 -49.94
N THR A 3 37.16 22.87 -48.90
CA THR A 3 36.47 22.59 -47.60
C THR A 3 35.46 21.44 -47.62
N LYS A 4 35.80 20.41 -46.82
CA LYS A 4 34.99 19.43 -46.05
C LYS A 4 33.46 19.56 -46.10
N LYS A 5 32.75 18.42 -46.11
CA LYS A 5 32.07 17.85 -44.91
C LYS A 5 31.43 16.49 -45.20
N LEU A 6 31.93 15.46 -44.53
CA LEU A 6 31.21 14.23 -44.23
C LEU A 6 29.97 14.60 -43.39
N LYS A 7 28.77 14.25 -43.85
CA LYS A 7 27.56 14.22 -43.03
C LYS A 7 27.27 12.76 -42.67
N LEU A 8 27.60 12.38 -41.44
CA LEU A 8 27.03 11.22 -40.78
C LEU A 8 25.86 11.74 -39.93
N SER A 9 24.63 11.65 -40.45
CA SER A 9 23.44 11.97 -39.66
C SER A 9 22.78 10.68 -39.19
N ASN A 10 22.85 10.47 -37.88
CA ASN A 10 22.05 9.56 -37.09
C ASN A 10 20.61 9.45 -37.60
N ARG A 11 20.24 8.25 -38.03
CA ARG A 11 18.86 7.78 -38.06
C ARG A 11 18.82 6.47 -37.29
N ILE A 12 18.81 6.56 -35.97
CA ILE A 12 18.22 5.51 -35.14
C ILE A 12 16.87 6.07 -34.71
N SER A 13 15.87 5.53 -35.37
CA SER A 13 14.44 5.76 -35.25
C SER A 13 13.96 5.68 -33.81
N LEU A 14 13.29 6.74 -33.36
CA LEU A 14 12.33 6.68 -32.27
C LEU A 14 11.26 5.63 -32.61
N GLY A 15 11.29 4.51 -31.89
CA GLY A 15 10.20 3.54 -31.81
C GLY A 15 9.56 3.61 -30.43
N LEU A 16 8.89 4.72 -30.14
CA LEU A 16 8.01 4.87 -28.99
C LEU A 16 6.78 3.98 -29.23
N ILE A 17 6.80 2.73 -28.74
CA ILE A 17 5.57 1.97 -28.54
C ILE A 17 5.08 2.32 -27.13
N ALA A 18 4.37 3.45 -27.05
CA ALA A 18 3.50 3.73 -25.94
C ALA A 18 2.32 2.76 -26.02
N LEU A 19 2.45 1.58 -25.42
CA LEU A 19 1.31 0.72 -25.16
C LEU A 19 0.64 1.19 -23.86
N VAL A 20 -0.07 2.31 -23.94
CA VAL A 20 -1.04 2.69 -22.92
C VAL A 20 -2.24 1.77 -23.13
N ILE A 21 -2.24 0.63 -22.45
CA ILE A 21 -3.49 -0.11 -22.26
C ILE A 21 -4.28 0.69 -21.23
N VAL A 22 -5.21 1.50 -21.73
CA VAL A 22 -6.34 1.98 -20.93
C VAL A 22 -7.17 0.76 -20.59
N LEU A 23 -6.84 0.11 -19.47
CA LEU A 23 -7.79 -0.75 -18.79
C LEU A 23 -8.85 0.17 -18.21
N THR A 24 -9.91 0.35 -18.99
CA THR A 24 -11.18 0.93 -18.55
C THR A 24 -11.54 0.31 -17.21
N GLY A 25 -11.66 1.17 -16.20
CA GLY A 25 -11.94 0.78 -14.83
C GLY A 25 -13.15 -0.12 -14.74
N THR A 26 -12.93 -1.35 -14.29
CA THR A 26 -13.92 -2.11 -13.54
C THR A 26 -13.70 -1.85 -12.04
N SER A 27 -13.59 -0.58 -11.66
CA SER A 27 -13.73 -0.12 -10.29
C SER A 27 -15.22 -0.20 -9.91
N GLY A 28 -15.74 -1.43 -9.80
CA GLY A 28 -17.18 -1.65 -9.58
C GLY A 28 -17.56 -3.05 -9.08
N LEU A 29 -16.62 -3.90 -8.69
CA LEU A 29 -16.95 -5.26 -8.23
C LEU A 29 -16.43 -5.66 -6.85
N PHE A 30 -15.59 -4.85 -6.21
CA PHE A 30 -15.29 -5.03 -4.78
C PHE A 30 -16.30 -4.24 -3.95
N ASN A 31 -17.57 -4.62 -4.12
CA ASN A 31 -18.59 -4.27 -3.16
C ASN A 31 -18.10 -4.84 -1.83
N THR A 32 -17.91 -3.96 -0.85
CA THR A 32 -17.55 -4.28 0.53
C THR A 32 -18.29 -5.54 0.93
N ILE A 33 -17.58 -6.67 1.06
CA ILE A 33 -18.13 -7.89 1.64
C ILE A 33 -18.32 -7.54 3.12
N LYS A 34 -19.41 -6.85 3.42
CA LYS A 34 -19.90 -6.70 4.79
C LYS A 34 -20.27 -8.10 5.21
N THR A 35 -19.34 -8.76 5.89
CA THR A 35 -19.59 -9.91 6.75
C THR A 35 -20.46 -9.45 7.92
N SER A 36 -21.73 -9.14 7.66
CA SER A 36 -22.72 -9.08 8.72
C SER A 36 -23.26 -10.48 8.97
N ALA A 37 -22.38 -11.44 9.26
CA ALA A 37 -22.76 -12.67 9.95
C ALA A 37 -23.04 -12.28 11.40
N THR A 38 -24.17 -11.62 11.61
CA THR A 38 -24.72 -11.42 12.95
C THR A 38 -25.03 -12.78 13.55
N SER A 39 -24.90 -12.92 14.87
CA SER A 39 -25.24 -14.11 15.69
C SER A 39 -26.65 -14.69 15.45
N ARG A 40 -27.47 -14.02 14.63
CA ARG A 40 -28.81 -14.38 14.18
C ARG A 40 -28.82 -15.54 13.18
N GLU A 41 -27.86 -15.64 12.25
CA GLU A 41 -27.84 -16.69 11.20
C GLU A 41 -27.27 -18.02 11.69
N ASP A 42 -26.32 -17.97 12.63
CA ASP A 42 -25.69 -19.15 13.26
C ASP A 42 -26.71 -20.04 13.98
N ASN A 43 -27.77 -19.42 14.54
CA ASN A 43 -28.81 -20.11 15.30
C ASN A 43 -29.72 -21.01 14.45
N PHE A 44 -29.63 -20.91 13.11
CA PHE A 44 -30.41 -21.74 12.18
C PHE A 44 -29.65 -22.99 11.68
N CYS A 45 -28.33 -23.07 11.89
CA CYS A 45 -27.55 -24.24 11.51
C CYS A 45 -27.64 -25.37 12.54
N THR A 46 -28.61 -26.27 12.35
CA THR A 46 -28.87 -27.39 13.27
C THR A 46 -28.13 -28.67 12.90
N THR A 47 -27.78 -28.88 11.62
CA THR A 47 -27.06 -30.07 11.14
C THR A 47 -25.55 -29.86 11.21
N GLN A 48 -24.78 -30.95 11.35
CA GLN A 48 -23.32 -30.86 11.32
C GLN A 48 -22.83 -30.27 9.98
N ARG A 49 -23.43 -30.69 8.87
CA ARG A 49 -23.13 -30.17 7.54
C ARG A 49 -23.37 -28.66 7.41
N CYS A 50 -24.42 -28.11 8.03
CA CYS A 50 -24.64 -26.67 8.05
C CYS A 50 -23.58 -25.94 8.87
N LYS A 51 -23.19 -26.50 10.03
CA LYS A 51 -22.12 -25.94 10.87
C LYS A 51 -20.77 -25.96 10.15
N ASP A 52 -20.45 -27.05 9.47
CA ASP A 52 -19.23 -27.19 8.67
C ASP A 52 -19.24 -26.16 7.52
N ALA A 53 -20.38 -25.98 6.82
CA ALA A 53 -20.52 -24.98 5.77
C ALA A 53 -20.41 -23.54 6.29
N LEU A 54 -20.93 -23.26 7.49
CA LEU A 54 -20.79 -21.95 8.15
C LEU A 54 -19.33 -21.65 8.51
N THR A 55 -18.61 -22.63 9.07
CA THR A 55 -17.18 -22.50 9.37
C THR A 55 -16.37 -22.30 8.08
N ALA A 56 -16.63 -23.11 7.05
CA ALA A 56 -15.98 -22.99 5.75
C ALA A 56 -16.25 -21.63 5.08
N GLU A 57 -17.48 -21.11 5.16
CA GLU A 57 -17.82 -19.78 4.64
C GLU A 57 -17.00 -18.68 5.33
N ARG A 58 -16.86 -18.76 6.66
CA ARG A 58 -16.10 -17.79 7.47
C ARG A 58 -14.62 -17.84 7.16
N GLU A 59 -14.03 -19.03 7.21
CA GLU A 59 -12.60 -19.22 6.93
C GLU A 59 -12.26 -18.76 5.50
N ALA A 60 -13.09 -19.12 4.51
CA ALA A 60 -12.90 -18.68 3.14
C ALA A 60 -13.08 -17.15 3.00
N SER A 61 -14.05 -16.55 3.69
CA SER A 61 -14.23 -15.10 3.68
C SER A 61 -13.06 -14.35 4.34
N GLU A 62 -12.51 -14.88 5.43
CA GLU A 62 -11.35 -14.31 6.11
C GLU A 62 -10.09 -14.41 5.24
N LYS A 63 -9.87 -15.57 4.60
CA LYS A 63 -8.79 -15.76 3.62
C LYS A 63 -8.93 -14.82 2.42
N ALA A 64 -10.14 -14.63 1.90
CA ALA A 64 -10.41 -13.69 0.81
C ALA A 64 -10.06 -12.25 1.21
N ASN A 65 -10.50 -11.82 2.40
CA ASN A 65 -10.24 -10.48 2.90
C ASN A 65 -8.75 -10.25 3.18
N SER A 66 -8.07 -11.25 3.77
CA SER A 66 -6.63 -11.20 4.02
C SER A 66 -5.85 -11.12 2.69
N ALA A 67 -6.18 -11.96 1.71
CA ALA A 67 -5.53 -11.94 0.40
C ALA A 67 -5.75 -10.61 -0.32
N SER A 68 -6.95 -10.04 -0.26
CA SER A 68 -7.25 -8.71 -0.82
C SER A 68 -6.43 -7.61 -0.14
N THR A 69 -6.36 -7.62 1.20
CA THR A 69 -5.61 -6.61 1.97
C THR A 69 -4.12 -6.68 1.66
N THR A 70 -3.56 -7.88 1.53
CA THR A 70 -2.17 -8.07 1.13
C THR A 70 -1.94 -7.53 -0.28
N ALA A 71 -2.83 -7.84 -1.23
CA ALA A 71 -2.73 -7.29 -2.59
C ALA A 71 -2.77 -5.75 -2.62
N ASP A 72 -3.67 -5.13 -1.85
CA ASP A 72 -3.78 -3.67 -1.77
C ASP A 72 -2.52 -3.03 -1.16
N THR A 73 -1.91 -3.69 -0.17
CA THR A 73 -0.65 -3.24 0.44
C THR A 73 0.49 -3.29 -0.56
N LEU A 74 0.62 -4.41 -1.29
CA LEU A 74 1.62 -4.58 -2.34
C LEU A 74 1.42 -3.59 -3.50
N ASP A 75 0.18 -3.29 -3.90
CA ASP A 75 -0.11 -2.22 -4.86
C ASP A 75 0.40 -0.86 -4.37
N GLY A 76 0.25 -0.57 -3.06
CA GLY A 76 0.82 0.61 -2.42
C GLY A 76 2.35 0.65 -2.52
N GLU A 77 3.03 -0.46 -2.27
CA GLU A 77 4.49 -0.59 -2.39
C GLU A 77 4.96 -0.42 -3.84
N ILE A 78 4.28 -1.05 -4.81
CA ILE A 78 4.56 -0.88 -6.24
C ILE A 78 4.42 0.59 -6.66
N ASN A 79 3.40 1.29 -6.17
CA ASN A 79 3.22 2.72 -6.44
C ASN A 79 4.36 3.56 -5.89
N ARG A 80 4.86 3.25 -4.69
CA ARG A 80 6.04 3.90 -4.13
C ARG A 80 7.30 3.60 -4.97
N LEU A 81 7.52 2.34 -5.35
CA LEU A 81 8.64 1.95 -6.21
C LEU A 81 8.59 2.67 -7.57
N ASN A 82 7.40 2.87 -8.14
CA ASN A 82 7.23 3.64 -9.38
C ASN A 82 7.69 5.10 -9.22
N GLN A 83 7.42 5.73 -8.08
CA GLN A 83 7.90 7.08 -7.79
C GLN A 83 9.43 7.10 -7.63
N GLU A 84 10.01 6.11 -6.94
CA GLU A 84 11.46 5.97 -6.81
C GLU A 84 12.13 5.78 -8.19
N ILE A 85 11.59 4.92 -9.07
CA ILE A 85 12.08 4.75 -10.44
C ILE A 85 12.04 6.07 -11.21
N ALA A 86 10.93 6.82 -11.17
CA ALA A 86 10.81 8.09 -11.89
C ALA A 86 11.84 9.13 -11.40
N MET A 87 12.15 9.14 -10.11
CA MET A 87 13.22 9.97 -9.55
C MET A 87 14.60 9.54 -10.06
N TYR A 88 14.88 8.23 -10.11
CA TYR A 88 16.13 7.71 -10.67
C TYR A 88 16.28 8.05 -12.15
N GLU A 89 15.23 7.90 -12.96
CA GLU A 89 15.22 8.25 -14.38
C GLU A 89 15.55 9.73 -14.59
N THR A 90 14.93 10.61 -13.80
CA THR A 90 15.21 12.06 -13.83
C THR A 90 16.68 12.33 -13.48
N ARG A 91 17.21 11.65 -12.46
CA ARG A 91 18.60 11.82 -12.02
C ARG A 91 19.60 11.28 -13.06
N ILE A 92 19.30 10.19 -13.74
CA ILE A 92 20.10 9.67 -14.85
C ILE A 92 20.15 10.68 -16.00
N ILE A 93 19.02 11.27 -16.37
CA ILE A 93 18.96 12.30 -17.43
C ILE A 93 19.82 13.50 -17.03
N ALA A 94 19.70 13.98 -15.80
CA ALA A 94 20.51 15.09 -15.29
C ALA A 94 22.02 14.76 -15.28
N ASN A 95 22.39 13.55 -14.84
CA ASN A 95 23.77 13.10 -14.84
C ASN A 95 24.34 12.93 -16.25
N ARG A 96 23.53 12.46 -17.21
CA ARG A 96 23.91 12.40 -18.62
C ARG A 96 24.15 13.79 -19.19
N ALA A 97 23.25 14.75 -18.94
CA ALA A 97 23.44 16.13 -19.37
C ALA A 97 24.71 16.75 -18.75
N LYS A 98 24.98 16.48 -17.46
CA LYS A 98 26.22 16.91 -16.80
C LYS A 98 27.46 16.24 -17.40
N SER A 99 27.35 14.97 -17.80
CA SER A 99 28.41 14.25 -18.50
C SER A 99 28.72 14.89 -19.85
N GLU A 100 27.69 15.24 -20.62
CA GLU A 100 27.82 15.90 -21.92
C GLU A 100 28.44 17.31 -21.79
N ASP A 101 27.99 18.08 -20.80
CA ASP A 101 28.57 19.40 -20.48
C ASP A 101 30.03 19.28 -20.06
N LEU A 102 30.35 18.35 -19.15
CA LEU A 102 31.72 18.07 -18.75
C LEU A 102 32.57 17.64 -19.94
N ALA A 103 32.07 16.79 -20.84
CA ALA A 103 32.79 16.39 -22.05
C ALA A 103 33.10 17.59 -22.97
N GLY A 104 32.19 18.57 -23.04
CA GLY A 104 32.45 19.85 -23.71
C GLY A 104 33.54 20.67 -23.01
N GLN A 105 33.46 20.82 -21.69
CA GLN A 105 34.46 21.54 -20.89
C GLN A 105 35.83 20.86 -20.95
N ILE A 106 35.88 19.53 -20.94
CA ILE A 106 37.07 18.70 -21.15
C ILE A 106 37.72 19.05 -22.48
N THR A 107 36.94 19.08 -23.56
CA THR A 107 37.46 19.40 -24.89
C THR A 107 38.05 20.81 -24.94
N GLU A 108 37.38 21.78 -24.33
CA GLU A 108 37.88 23.16 -24.28
C GLU A 108 39.09 23.30 -23.35
N ASN A 109 39.12 22.59 -22.23
CA ASN A 109 40.25 22.58 -21.30
C ASN A 109 41.46 21.83 -21.90
N GLU A 110 41.26 20.77 -22.67
CA GLU A 110 42.30 20.10 -23.45
C GLU A 110 42.90 21.06 -24.50
N ARG A 111 42.07 21.86 -25.17
CA ARG A 111 42.52 22.90 -26.11
C ARG A 111 43.30 24.01 -25.40
N LYS A 112 42.79 24.52 -24.28
CA LYS A 112 43.49 25.52 -23.45
C LYS A 112 44.82 24.98 -22.93
N LEU A 113 44.82 23.73 -22.47
CA LEU A 113 46.00 23.04 -21.99
C LEU A 113 47.06 22.97 -23.09
N GLU A 114 46.67 22.62 -24.32
CA GLU A 114 47.62 22.57 -25.44
C GLU A 114 48.19 23.95 -25.77
N ILE A 115 47.36 24.99 -25.78
CA ILE A 115 47.82 26.38 -25.96
C ILE A 115 48.76 26.80 -24.83
N GLN A 116 48.47 26.43 -23.58
CA GLN A 116 49.34 26.73 -22.44
C GLN A 116 50.67 25.98 -22.55
N LYS A 117 50.68 24.72 -23.02
CA LYS A 117 51.92 23.99 -23.30
C LYS A 117 52.74 24.62 -24.42
N GLU A 118 52.10 25.06 -25.50
CA GLU A 118 52.76 25.79 -26.59
C GLU A 118 53.34 27.11 -26.10
N ALA A 119 52.56 27.90 -25.36
CA ALA A 119 53.03 29.16 -24.77
C ALA A 119 54.15 28.95 -23.75
N LEU A 120 54.09 27.87 -22.97
CA LEU A 120 55.14 27.45 -22.05
C LEU A 120 56.41 27.05 -22.81
N ALA A 121 56.28 26.27 -23.88
CA ALA A 121 57.39 25.90 -24.75
C ALA A 121 58.02 27.15 -25.39
N ASP A 122 57.22 28.09 -25.88
CA ASP A 122 57.70 29.36 -26.43
C ASP A 122 58.37 30.23 -25.36
N MET A 123 57.86 30.26 -24.12
CA MET A 123 58.53 30.94 -23.01
C MET A 123 59.87 30.28 -22.67
N ILE A 124 59.94 28.95 -22.64
CA ILE A 124 61.19 28.21 -22.38
C ILE A 124 62.19 28.42 -23.52
N ILE A 125 61.75 28.38 -24.78
CA ILE A 125 62.59 28.61 -25.96
C ILE A 125 63.07 30.06 -26.00
N ASN A 126 62.20 31.04 -25.79
CA ASN A 126 62.59 32.45 -25.73
C ASN A 126 63.50 32.72 -24.54
N MET A 127 63.26 32.08 -23.39
CA MET A 127 64.19 32.11 -22.28
C MET A 127 65.52 31.55 -22.77
N TYR A 128 65.61 30.31 -23.26
CA TYR A 128 66.85 29.68 -23.71
C TYR A 128 67.62 30.45 -24.80
N LEU A 129 66.93 30.99 -25.80
CA LEU A 129 67.53 31.73 -26.92
C LEU A 129 67.97 33.14 -26.54
N ASN A 130 67.18 33.86 -25.74
CA ASN A 130 67.58 35.18 -25.22
C ASN A 130 68.54 35.05 -24.02
N SER A 131 68.54 33.88 -23.37
CA SER A 131 69.41 33.51 -22.26
C SER A 131 70.58 32.63 -22.69
N GLY A 132 70.94 32.58 -23.99
CA GLY A 132 71.88 31.63 -24.58
C GLY A 132 73.04 31.26 -23.66
N ASN A 133 72.90 30.18 -22.88
CA ASN A 133 73.83 29.78 -21.81
C ASN A 133 74.45 30.96 -21.01
N ASN A 134 73.62 31.89 -20.54
CA ASN A 134 74.10 33.07 -19.83
C ASN A 134 74.47 32.70 -18.38
N ASP A 135 75.73 32.33 -18.20
CA ASP A 135 76.46 32.42 -16.94
C ASP A 135 76.26 33.83 -16.34
N GLU A 136 76.18 33.97 -15.02
CA GLU A 136 75.98 35.28 -14.35
C GLU A 136 77.00 36.33 -14.81
N LEU A 137 78.20 35.86 -15.17
CA LEU A 137 79.30 36.63 -15.75
C LEU A 137 78.97 37.24 -17.14
N LEU A 138 78.20 36.55 -17.98
CA LEU A 138 77.85 37.00 -19.34
C LEU A 138 76.71 38.03 -19.31
N ILE A 139 75.80 37.93 -18.33
CA ILE A 139 74.75 38.93 -18.09
C ILE A 139 75.37 40.26 -17.66
N LEU A 140 76.40 40.21 -16.81
CA LEU A 140 77.23 41.37 -16.43
C LEU A 140 77.95 41.98 -17.63
N ALA A 141 78.55 41.16 -18.50
CA ALA A 141 79.26 41.61 -19.69
C ALA A 141 78.36 42.26 -20.76
N ASN A 142 77.08 41.87 -20.80
CA ASN A 142 76.10 42.31 -21.80
C ASN A 142 75.08 43.32 -21.22
N SER A 143 75.24 43.75 -19.96
CA SER A 143 74.45 44.81 -19.32
C SER A 143 75.20 46.14 -19.35
N SER A 144 74.56 47.17 -19.88
CA SER A 144 75.17 48.49 -20.07
C SER A 144 75.08 49.39 -18.81
N SER A 145 74.38 48.96 -17.76
CA SER A 145 74.31 49.62 -16.45
C SER A 145 73.85 48.67 -15.33
N LEU A 146 74.07 49.03 -14.06
CA LEU A 146 73.58 48.27 -12.88
C LEU A 146 72.04 48.14 -12.87
N SER A 147 71.33 49.17 -13.34
CA SER A 147 69.87 49.14 -13.51
C SER A 147 69.44 48.17 -14.61
N ASP A 148 70.16 48.14 -15.73
CA ASP A 148 69.92 47.21 -16.85
C ASP A 148 70.20 45.74 -16.43
N TYR A 149 71.19 45.51 -15.57
CA TYR A 149 71.43 44.21 -14.94
C TYR A 149 70.29 43.79 -13.98
N ALA A 150 69.91 44.67 -13.06
CA ALA A 150 68.83 44.41 -12.11
C ALA A 150 67.51 44.10 -12.84
N GLU A 151 67.20 44.85 -13.90
CA GLU A 151 66.01 44.63 -14.72
C GLU A 151 66.05 43.29 -15.47
N LYS A 152 67.21 42.91 -16.04
CA LYS A 152 67.39 41.59 -16.68
C LYS A 152 67.27 40.44 -15.66
N GLN A 153 67.80 40.61 -14.45
CA GLN A 153 67.70 39.60 -13.38
C GLN A 153 66.25 39.44 -12.90
N THR A 154 65.53 40.54 -12.68
CA THR A 154 64.11 40.49 -12.32
C THR A 154 63.27 39.82 -13.40
N ARG A 155 63.50 40.12 -14.69
CA ARG A 155 62.79 39.46 -15.80
C ARG A 155 63.01 37.94 -15.85
N LEU A 156 64.23 37.48 -15.59
CA LEU A 156 64.54 36.05 -15.53
C LEU A 156 63.83 35.36 -14.36
N THR A 157 63.80 35.97 -13.18
CA THR A 157 63.09 35.43 -12.02
C THR A 157 61.58 35.38 -12.26
N SER A 158 60.98 36.48 -12.74
CA SER A 158 59.55 36.50 -13.06
C SER A 158 59.16 35.49 -14.14
N ALA A 159 59.99 35.28 -15.16
CA ALA A 159 59.77 34.25 -16.17
C ALA A 159 59.80 32.83 -15.58
N ARG A 160 60.75 32.55 -14.67
CA ARG A 160 60.82 31.26 -13.96
C ARG A 160 59.60 31.02 -13.07
N ASP A 161 59.17 32.04 -12.32
CA ASP A 161 57.99 31.95 -11.46
C ASP A 161 56.72 31.68 -12.30
N GLN A 162 56.61 32.33 -13.46
CA GLN A 162 55.48 32.16 -14.36
C GLN A 162 55.46 30.78 -15.03
N ILE A 163 56.62 30.23 -15.38
CA ILE A 163 56.79 28.84 -15.84
C ILE A 163 56.36 27.84 -14.76
N SER A 164 56.79 28.04 -13.51
CA SER A 164 56.43 27.18 -12.38
C SER A 164 54.92 27.20 -12.14
N SER A 165 54.33 28.39 -12.02
CA SER A 165 52.89 28.56 -11.80
C SER A 165 52.05 27.98 -12.95
N SER A 166 52.49 28.15 -14.20
CA SER A 166 51.81 27.55 -15.36
C SER A 166 51.88 26.03 -15.35
N THR A 167 52.99 25.43 -14.90
CA THR A 167 53.15 23.98 -14.80
C THR A 167 52.22 23.38 -13.74
N GLU A 168 52.12 24.04 -12.59
CA GLU A 168 51.20 23.63 -11.50
C GLU A 168 49.73 23.71 -11.93
N MET A 169 49.32 24.77 -12.64
CA MET A 169 47.95 24.90 -13.17
C MET A 169 47.61 23.80 -14.16
N VAL A 170 48.55 23.43 -15.04
CA VAL A 170 48.40 22.34 -16.00
C VAL A 170 48.19 21.00 -15.30
N GLU A 171 48.99 20.72 -14.27
CA GLU A 171 48.91 19.48 -13.51
C GLU A 171 47.60 19.38 -12.72
N SER A 172 47.19 20.46 -12.04
CA SER A 172 45.92 20.53 -11.32
C SER A 172 44.72 20.30 -12.25
N LEU A 173 44.67 21.00 -13.39
CA LEU A 173 43.57 20.87 -14.35
C LEU A 173 43.44 19.45 -14.89
N LYS A 174 44.57 18.76 -15.13
CA LYS A 174 44.57 17.37 -15.60
C LYS A 174 43.99 16.41 -14.54
N ASN A 175 44.41 16.56 -13.29
CA ASN A 175 43.94 15.71 -12.19
C ASN A 175 42.45 15.90 -11.89
N ASP A 176 41.97 17.15 -11.91
CA ASP A 176 40.55 17.46 -11.72
C ASP A 176 39.68 16.83 -12.84
N LEU A 177 40.16 16.89 -14.08
CA LEU A 177 39.47 16.33 -15.24
C LEU A 177 39.30 14.81 -15.13
N GLU A 178 40.36 14.09 -14.76
CA GLU A 178 40.32 12.64 -14.60
C GLU A 178 39.38 12.22 -13.46
N THR A 179 39.38 12.99 -12.37
CA THR A 179 38.50 12.75 -11.22
C THR A 179 37.02 12.95 -11.59
N GLN A 180 36.70 14.03 -12.30
CA GLN A 180 35.33 14.33 -12.72
C GLN A 180 34.77 13.29 -13.70
N LYS A 181 35.57 12.79 -14.66
CA LYS A 181 35.15 11.73 -15.59
C LYS A 181 34.79 10.44 -14.85
N LYS A 182 35.68 9.97 -13.96
CA LYS A 182 35.48 8.73 -13.19
C LYS A 182 34.26 8.80 -12.29
N GLU A 183 34.03 9.94 -11.64
CA GLU A 183 32.90 10.12 -10.74
C GLU A 183 31.56 10.02 -11.47
N VAL A 184 31.44 10.62 -12.67
CA VAL A 184 30.20 10.55 -13.46
C VAL A 184 29.93 9.14 -13.98
N GLU A 185 30.95 8.45 -14.49
CA GLU A 185 30.83 7.06 -14.94
C GLU A 185 30.36 6.14 -13.80
N ARG A 186 30.93 6.32 -12.60
CA ARG A 186 30.55 5.57 -11.40
C ARG A 186 29.10 5.82 -11.01
N ILE A 187 28.65 7.08 -11.03
CA ILE A 187 27.27 7.44 -10.69
C ILE A 187 26.29 6.81 -11.70
N ILE A 188 26.58 6.87 -13.00
CA ILE A 188 25.71 6.28 -14.03
C ILE A 188 25.62 4.76 -13.85
N ALA A 189 26.75 4.09 -13.62
CA ALA A 189 26.79 2.64 -13.41
C ALA A 189 26.00 2.21 -12.16
N ASP A 190 26.17 2.91 -11.03
CA ASP A 190 25.44 2.64 -9.79
C ASP A 190 23.92 2.83 -9.97
N GLN A 191 23.50 3.89 -10.68
CA GLN A 191 22.10 4.14 -10.99
C GLN A 191 21.48 3.06 -11.88
N GLU A 192 22.20 2.55 -12.89
CA GLU A 192 21.72 1.46 -13.73
C GLU A 192 21.53 0.15 -12.96
N ILE A 193 22.43 -0.14 -12.01
CA ILE A 193 22.32 -1.32 -11.14
C ILE A 193 21.10 -1.19 -10.24
N GLN A 194 20.92 -0.03 -9.60
CA GLN A 194 19.77 0.24 -8.74
C GLN A 194 18.45 0.16 -9.52
N GLN A 195 18.39 0.73 -10.72
CA GLN A 195 17.20 0.66 -11.57
C GLN A 195 16.85 -0.79 -11.92
N LYS A 196 17.84 -1.61 -12.29
CA LYS A 196 17.62 -3.03 -12.61
C LYS A 196 17.10 -3.80 -11.41
N ALA A 197 17.71 -3.62 -10.23
CA ALA A 197 17.28 -4.28 -9.00
C ALA A 197 15.84 -3.89 -8.63
N ILE A 198 15.49 -2.59 -8.72
CA ILE A 198 14.13 -2.12 -8.44
C ILE A 198 13.13 -2.66 -9.47
N ALA A 199 13.48 -2.69 -10.75
CA ALA A 199 12.63 -3.23 -11.80
C ALA A 199 12.36 -4.74 -11.62
N GLU A 200 13.35 -5.50 -11.15
CA GLU A 200 13.19 -6.91 -10.82
C GLU A 200 12.27 -7.11 -9.62
N THR A 201 12.50 -6.38 -8.52
CA THR A 201 11.62 -6.38 -7.34
C THR A 201 10.19 -6.05 -7.75
N LYS A 202 9.98 -5.00 -8.54
CA LYS A 202 8.66 -4.61 -9.05
C LYS A 202 7.96 -5.74 -9.80
N ARG A 203 8.65 -6.43 -10.72
CA ARG A 203 8.07 -7.57 -11.46
C ARG A 203 7.64 -8.70 -10.52
N ARG A 204 8.45 -8.97 -9.48
CA ARG A 204 8.12 -9.97 -8.47
C ARG A 204 6.87 -9.57 -7.68
N GLU A 205 6.79 -8.31 -7.23
CA GLU A 205 5.62 -7.80 -6.52
C GLU A 205 4.37 -7.79 -7.39
N GLU A 206 4.45 -7.40 -8.67
CA GLU A 206 3.32 -7.44 -9.61
C GLU A 206 2.79 -8.87 -9.81
N ALA A 207 3.69 -9.86 -9.85
CA ALA A 207 3.29 -11.27 -9.90
C ALA A 207 2.58 -11.70 -8.61
N LEU A 208 3.08 -11.29 -7.44
CA LEU A 208 2.43 -11.56 -6.15
C LEU A 208 1.06 -10.87 -6.05
N VAL A 209 0.93 -9.60 -6.44
CA VAL A 209 -0.37 -8.90 -6.49
C VAL A 209 -1.37 -9.67 -7.33
N THR A 210 -0.96 -10.15 -8.50
CA THR A 210 -1.82 -10.92 -9.41
C THR A 210 -2.26 -12.23 -8.74
N GLU A 211 -1.33 -12.94 -8.10
CA GLU A 211 -1.61 -14.16 -7.35
C GLU A 211 -2.59 -13.92 -6.19
N TYR A 212 -2.33 -12.90 -5.35
CA TYR A 212 -3.18 -12.58 -4.21
C TYR A 212 -4.57 -12.11 -4.62
N LYS A 213 -4.71 -11.36 -5.72
CA LYS A 213 -6.02 -11.00 -6.29
C LYS A 213 -6.76 -12.23 -6.81
N ALA A 214 -6.09 -13.13 -7.51
CA ALA A 214 -6.68 -14.38 -7.97
C ALA A 214 -7.14 -15.26 -6.78
N ASN A 215 -6.31 -15.37 -5.74
CA ASN A 215 -6.63 -16.07 -4.51
C ASN A 215 -7.83 -15.45 -3.78
N ALA A 216 -7.89 -14.12 -3.69
CA ALA A 216 -9.04 -13.43 -3.09
C ALA A 216 -10.34 -13.76 -3.82
N VAL A 217 -10.33 -13.77 -5.16
CA VAL A 217 -11.49 -14.17 -5.97
C VAL A 217 -11.85 -15.64 -5.78
N ALA A 218 -10.86 -16.54 -5.75
CA ALA A 218 -11.09 -17.96 -5.53
C ALA A 218 -11.71 -18.24 -4.15
N PHE A 219 -11.16 -17.64 -3.09
CA PHE A 219 -11.70 -17.77 -1.73
C PHE A 219 -13.08 -17.12 -1.58
N ALA A 220 -13.35 -16.01 -2.26
CA ALA A 220 -14.69 -15.41 -2.29
C ALA A 220 -15.71 -16.34 -2.98
N ALA A 221 -15.31 -17.02 -4.06
CA ALA A 221 -16.14 -18.02 -4.72
C ALA A 221 -16.40 -19.25 -3.83
N GLU A 222 -15.39 -19.72 -3.10
CA GLU A 222 -15.50 -20.79 -2.10
C GLU A 222 -16.47 -20.39 -0.98
N SER A 223 -16.33 -19.19 -0.43
CA SER A 223 -17.24 -18.64 0.57
C SER A 223 -18.69 -18.58 0.06
N ALA A 224 -18.89 -18.13 -1.18
CA ALA A 224 -20.21 -18.12 -1.81
C ALA A 224 -20.79 -19.53 -2.02
N ALA A 225 -19.96 -20.52 -2.36
CA ALA A 225 -20.38 -21.90 -2.48
C ALA A 225 -20.79 -22.50 -1.13
N ALA A 226 -19.99 -22.26 -0.08
CA ALA A 226 -20.30 -22.68 1.29
C ALA A 226 -21.59 -22.02 1.80
N ARG A 227 -21.80 -20.73 1.50
CA ARG A 227 -23.06 -20.02 1.81
C ARG A 227 -24.27 -20.70 1.15
N LYS A 228 -24.18 -21.12 -0.11
CA LYS A 228 -25.27 -21.84 -0.79
C LYS A 228 -25.60 -23.17 -0.11
N VAL A 229 -24.59 -23.92 0.32
CA VAL A 229 -24.78 -25.17 1.09
C VAL A 229 -25.48 -24.87 2.42
N LYS A 230 -25.01 -23.85 3.14
CA LYS A 230 -25.60 -23.39 4.40
C LYS A 230 -27.08 -23.01 4.22
N GLU A 231 -27.39 -22.17 3.24
CA GLU A 231 -28.75 -21.72 2.92
C GLU A 231 -29.67 -22.89 2.55
N ALA A 232 -29.18 -23.86 1.76
CA ALA A 232 -29.94 -25.06 1.39
C ALA A 232 -30.24 -25.96 2.60
N GLU A 233 -29.27 -26.15 3.50
CA GLU A 233 -29.44 -26.94 4.73
C GLU A 233 -30.41 -26.25 5.71
N ILE A 234 -30.34 -24.92 5.83
CA ILE A 234 -31.30 -24.12 6.61
C ILE A 234 -32.70 -24.26 6.02
N ALA A 235 -32.84 -24.09 4.70
CA ALA A 235 -34.13 -24.23 4.02
C ALA A 235 -34.71 -25.65 4.19
N GLU A 236 -33.88 -26.68 4.12
CA GLU A 236 -34.31 -28.06 4.35
C GLU A 236 -34.72 -28.33 5.79
N ALA A 237 -33.97 -27.82 6.77
CA ALA A 237 -34.34 -27.90 8.18
C ALA A 237 -35.70 -27.20 8.44
N ILE A 238 -35.93 -26.05 7.81
CA ILE A 238 -37.21 -25.35 7.85
C ILE A 238 -38.32 -26.21 7.23
N ARG A 239 -38.09 -26.83 6.05
CA ARG A 239 -39.08 -27.69 5.39
C ARG A 239 -39.45 -28.91 6.21
N LYS A 240 -38.47 -29.64 6.76
CA LYS A 240 -38.70 -30.84 7.59
C LYS A 240 -39.48 -30.52 8.86
N ASN A 241 -39.21 -29.36 9.47
CA ASN A 241 -39.87 -28.94 10.70
C ASN A 241 -41.14 -28.12 10.48
N ASN A 242 -41.52 -27.86 9.21
CA ASN A 242 -42.74 -27.14 8.87
C ASN A 242 -44.01 -27.96 9.20
N SER A 243 -43.90 -29.29 9.23
CA SER A 243 -44.98 -30.20 9.68
C SER A 243 -45.15 -30.20 11.21
N THR A 244 -44.07 -29.95 11.97
CA THR A 244 -44.06 -29.94 13.44
C THR A 244 -44.21 -28.54 14.05
N GLY A 245 -44.06 -27.48 13.26
CA GLY A 245 -44.26 -26.08 13.69
C GLY A 245 -43.05 -25.48 14.40
N LEU A 246 -41.87 -26.01 14.15
CA LEU A 246 -40.63 -25.59 14.78
C LEU A 246 -39.76 -24.87 13.74
N ILE A 247 -39.72 -23.55 13.76
CA ILE A 247 -38.74 -22.78 12.98
C ILE A 247 -37.85 -22.01 13.96
N GLY A 248 -36.54 -22.31 13.92
CA GLY A 248 -35.67 -22.20 15.09
C GLY A 248 -35.81 -23.47 15.94
N SER A 249 -34.72 -23.97 16.49
CA SER A 249 -34.47 -25.38 16.84
C SER A 249 -35.38 -26.06 17.87
N GLY A 250 -36.55 -25.52 18.23
CA GLY A 250 -37.29 -26.02 19.41
C GLY A 250 -36.43 -25.98 20.67
N ILE A 251 -35.32 -25.25 20.62
CA ILE A 251 -34.42 -25.02 21.72
C ILE A 251 -34.98 -23.83 22.45
N ASN A 252 -35.36 -24.10 23.69
CA ASN A 252 -35.65 -23.09 24.68
C ASN A 252 -34.44 -22.12 24.77
N SER A 253 -34.50 -20.98 24.07
CA SER A 253 -33.43 -19.96 24.04
C SER A 253 -33.36 -19.12 25.31
N TYR A 254 -34.26 -19.40 26.27
CA TYR A 254 -34.29 -18.74 27.56
C TYR A 254 -32.94 -18.88 28.26
N PRO A 255 -32.30 -17.77 28.68
CA PRO A 255 -30.96 -17.79 29.26
C PRO A 255 -30.85 -18.59 30.56
N LYS A 256 -31.97 -18.93 31.19
CA LYS A 256 -32.04 -19.71 32.43
C LYS A 256 -32.58 -21.13 32.21
N ARG A 257 -32.58 -21.61 30.97
CA ARG A 257 -32.84 -23.02 30.62
C ARG A 257 -31.92 -23.94 31.44
N GLY A 258 -32.46 -25.01 32.02
CA GLY A 258 -31.69 -26.01 32.79
C GLY A 258 -31.37 -25.66 34.24
N VAL A 259 -31.71 -24.46 34.72
CA VAL A 259 -31.48 -24.02 36.12
C VAL A 259 -32.80 -23.97 36.92
N CYS A 260 -33.94 -23.94 36.23
CA CYS A 260 -35.27 -24.01 36.85
C CYS A 260 -35.62 -25.43 37.31
N PRO A 261 -36.24 -25.64 38.50
CA PRO A 261 -36.93 -24.67 39.32
C PRO A 261 -36.17 -24.26 40.60
N ARG A 262 -34.86 -24.50 40.70
CA ARG A 262 -34.11 -24.41 41.97
C ARG A 262 -33.97 -22.98 42.53
N ASP A 263 -34.46 -22.00 41.78
CA ASP A 263 -33.94 -20.64 41.81
C ASP A 263 -35.06 -19.62 41.56
N ASN A 264 -35.72 -19.16 42.62
CA ASN A 264 -36.51 -17.92 42.62
C ASN A 264 -35.53 -16.70 42.66
N LEU A 265 -34.54 -16.70 41.76
CA LEU A 265 -33.28 -15.91 41.79
C LEU A 265 -33.43 -14.42 41.44
N GLY A 266 -34.59 -13.84 41.71
CA GLY A 266 -34.81 -12.41 41.52
C GLY A 266 -35.46 -12.05 40.18
N TYR A 267 -35.64 -10.74 40.02
CA TYR A 267 -36.41 -10.16 38.94
C TYR A 267 -35.55 -10.00 37.68
N ASN A 268 -36.09 -10.40 36.54
CA ASN A 268 -35.43 -10.32 35.25
C ASN A 268 -35.90 -9.09 34.46
N PHE A 269 -34.97 -8.43 33.76
CA PHE A 269 -35.21 -7.17 33.07
C PHE A 269 -36.13 -7.27 31.85
N TYR A 270 -36.43 -8.48 31.36
CA TYR A 270 -37.28 -8.70 30.19
C TYR A 270 -38.68 -9.24 30.48
N GLY A 271 -39.03 -9.60 31.74
CA GLY A 271 -40.38 -10.15 31.98
C GLY A 271 -40.71 -10.64 33.38
N GLY A 272 -40.05 -10.18 34.44
CA GLY A 272 -40.41 -10.59 35.81
C GLY A 272 -39.55 -11.71 36.38
N TYR A 273 -40.05 -12.41 37.41
CA TYR A 273 -39.26 -13.41 38.14
C TYR A 273 -38.74 -14.52 37.24
N VAL A 274 -37.45 -14.84 37.40
CA VAL A 274 -36.79 -15.95 36.69
C VAL A 274 -37.52 -17.27 36.96
N CYS A 275 -37.53 -18.18 35.97
CA CYS A 275 -38.21 -19.48 36.03
C CYS A 275 -39.75 -19.43 36.09
N GLN A 276 -40.36 -18.29 35.74
CA GLN A 276 -41.82 -18.13 35.62
C GLN A 276 -42.25 -17.99 34.16
N CYS A 277 -43.53 -18.25 33.89
CA CYS A 277 -44.11 -18.08 32.54
C CYS A 277 -43.90 -16.67 31.97
N VAL A 278 -43.96 -15.66 32.83
CA VAL A 278 -43.75 -14.24 32.50
C VAL A 278 -42.31 -13.96 32.05
N SER A 279 -41.30 -14.57 32.67
CA SER A 279 -39.91 -14.32 32.28
C SER A 279 -39.49 -15.07 31.03
N TYR A 280 -40.03 -16.27 30.80
CA TYR A 280 -39.86 -16.97 29.53
C TYR A 280 -40.52 -16.19 28.38
N THR A 281 -41.79 -15.84 28.53
CA THR A 281 -42.53 -15.13 27.48
C THR A 281 -41.95 -13.74 27.22
N GLY A 282 -41.56 -13.03 28.28
CA GLY A 282 -40.87 -11.75 28.16
C GLY A 282 -39.51 -11.86 27.47
N TRP A 283 -38.75 -12.94 27.73
CA TRP A 283 -37.54 -13.24 26.95
C TRP A 283 -37.85 -13.43 25.47
N LYS A 284 -38.89 -14.18 25.11
CA LYS A 284 -39.27 -14.40 23.70
C LYS A 284 -39.68 -13.12 22.99
N VAL A 285 -40.39 -12.23 23.69
CA VAL A 285 -40.74 -10.90 23.19
C VAL A 285 -39.48 -10.03 22.98
N TYR A 286 -38.57 -10.04 23.96
CA TYR A 286 -37.30 -9.31 23.87
C TYR A 286 -36.40 -9.87 22.75
N GLU A 287 -36.29 -11.19 22.65
CA GLU A 287 -35.51 -11.89 21.63
C GLU A 287 -36.02 -11.57 20.22
N ARG A 288 -37.34 -11.55 20.01
CA ARG A 288 -37.91 -11.33 18.68
C ARG A 288 -38.07 -9.87 18.30
N TYR A 289 -38.50 -9.04 19.24
CA TYR A 289 -38.89 -7.65 18.96
C TYR A 289 -38.00 -6.61 19.64
N ASN A 290 -37.03 -7.03 20.46
CA ASN A 290 -36.23 -6.14 21.31
C ASN A 290 -37.10 -5.25 22.24
N ILE A 291 -38.31 -5.71 22.55
CA ILE A 291 -39.25 -5.03 23.45
C ILE A 291 -39.06 -5.58 24.85
N ARG A 292 -38.88 -4.68 25.82
CA ARG A 292 -38.81 -5.05 27.24
C ARG A 292 -40.19 -4.97 27.86
N ILE A 293 -40.66 -6.10 28.38
CA ILE A 293 -41.87 -6.15 29.19
C ILE A 293 -41.46 -5.93 30.65
N ALA A 294 -41.64 -4.71 31.14
CA ALA A 294 -41.32 -4.31 32.51
C ALA A 294 -42.59 -3.82 33.23
N GLY A 295 -42.79 -4.28 34.47
CA GLY A 295 -43.88 -3.79 35.32
C GLY A 295 -45.29 -4.26 34.95
N TRP A 296 -45.46 -5.23 34.05
CA TRP A 296 -46.79 -5.73 33.64
C TRP A 296 -47.47 -6.68 34.64
N GLY A 297 -46.82 -6.96 35.77
CA GLY A 297 -47.37 -7.76 36.87
C GLY A 297 -47.55 -9.24 36.52
N ASN A 298 -48.60 -9.82 37.10
CA ASN A 298 -48.97 -11.22 36.90
C ASN A 298 -49.42 -11.48 35.46
N ALA A 299 -49.40 -12.74 35.03
CA ALA A 299 -49.80 -13.11 33.69
C ALA A 299 -51.22 -12.64 33.32
N ASN A 300 -52.17 -12.73 34.27
CA ASN A 300 -53.54 -12.25 34.07
C ASN A 300 -53.67 -10.73 33.85
N THR A 301 -52.64 -9.91 34.12
CA THR A 301 -52.68 -8.45 33.86
C THR A 301 -52.00 -8.05 32.55
N TRP A 302 -51.31 -8.96 31.86
CA TRP A 302 -50.53 -8.64 30.66
C TRP A 302 -51.37 -8.09 29.51
N HIS A 303 -52.56 -8.66 29.27
CA HIS A 303 -53.45 -8.20 28.20
C HIS A 303 -53.97 -6.77 28.43
N ILE A 304 -54.20 -6.37 29.68
CA ILE A 304 -54.60 -5.00 30.05
C ILE A 304 -53.43 -4.05 29.84
N ASN A 305 -52.25 -4.40 30.35
CA ASN A 305 -51.06 -3.56 30.26
C ASN A 305 -50.53 -3.44 28.82
N ALA A 306 -50.64 -4.49 28.01
CA ALA A 306 -50.34 -4.47 26.59
C ALA A 306 -51.25 -3.48 25.85
N ARG A 307 -52.56 -3.52 26.11
CA ARG A 307 -53.52 -2.57 25.52
C ARG A 307 -53.24 -1.12 25.96
N ASN A 308 -52.97 -0.90 27.25
CA ASN A 308 -52.61 0.42 27.77
C ASN A 308 -51.28 0.95 27.19
N SER A 309 -50.38 0.04 26.80
CA SER A 309 -49.11 0.37 26.15
C SER A 309 -49.24 0.50 24.62
N GLY A 310 -50.46 0.45 24.07
CA GLY A 310 -50.74 0.64 22.64
C GLY A 310 -50.57 -0.61 21.77
N TYR A 311 -50.35 -1.79 22.35
CA TYR A 311 -50.26 -3.03 21.58
C TYR A 311 -51.66 -3.57 21.23
N ARG A 312 -51.77 -4.16 20.04
CA ARG A 312 -52.97 -4.89 19.61
C ARG A 312 -53.20 -6.09 20.53
N VAL A 313 -54.42 -6.21 21.05
CA VAL A 313 -54.86 -7.34 21.87
C VAL A 313 -56.25 -7.76 21.40
N ASP A 314 -56.34 -8.95 20.85
CA ASP A 314 -57.58 -9.57 20.41
C ASP A 314 -57.58 -11.09 20.64
N HIS A 315 -58.57 -11.76 20.07
CA HIS A 315 -58.80 -13.19 20.23
C HIS A 315 -58.35 -14.02 19.02
N THR A 316 -57.60 -13.43 18.10
CA THR A 316 -57.04 -14.13 16.95
C THR A 316 -55.61 -14.56 17.31
N PRO A 317 -55.35 -15.86 17.54
CA PRO A 317 -54.00 -16.31 17.79
C PRO A 317 -53.14 -16.03 16.55
N GLU A 318 -51.92 -15.52 16.78
CA GLU A 318 -50.93 -15.20 15.73
C GLU A 318 -49.54 -15.68 16.13
N ALA A 319 -48.80 -16.31 15.22
CA ALA A 319 -47.43 -16.73 15.49
C ALA A 319 -46.54 -15.51 15.77
N GLY A 320 -45.75 -15.59 16.84
CA GLY A 320 -44.97 -14.46 17.34
C GLY A 320 -45.76 -13.46 18.20
N SER A 321 -46.97 -13.79 18.62
CA SER A 321 -47.74 -13.00 19.59
C SER A 321 -47.70 -13.65 20.98
N VAL A 322 -48.19 -12.91 21.99
CA VAL A 322 -48.31 -13.42 23.36
C VAL A 322 -49.74 -13.85 23.62
N ALA A 323 -49.93 -15.14 23.93
CA ALA A 323 -51.19 -15.64 24.45
C ALA A 323 -51.28 -15.37 25.95
N VAL A 324 -52.43 -14.89 26.39
CA VAL A 324 -52.72 -14.62 27.81
C VAL A 324 -53.95 -15.42 28.21
N THR A 325 -53.84 -16.17 29.31
CA THR A 325 -55.00 -16.78 29.98
C THR A 325 -55.17 -16.14 31.36
N THR A 326 -56.40 -15.80 31.69
CA THR A 326 -56.77 -15.16 32.97
C THR A 326 -57.22 -16.18 34.02
N GLY A 327 -57.19 -17.48 33.70
CA GLY A 327 -57.60 -18.55 34.60
C GLY A 327 -56.68 -18.69 35.82
N GLY A 328 -57.27 -18.88 37.00
CA GLY A 328 -56.56 -19.01 38.26
C GLY A 328 -56.08 -17.67 38.86
N PRO A 329 -55.47 -17.69 40.06
CA PRO A 329 -55.15 -16.48 40.82
C PRO A 329 -54.11 -15.55 40.14
N TYR A 330 -53.25 -16.09 39.28
CA TYR A 330 -52.16 -15.35 38.64
C TYR A 330 -52.20 -15.34 37.10
N GLY A 331 -53.06 -16.15 36.48
CA GLY A 331 -53.10 -16.35 35.03
C GLY A 331 -51.90 -17.13 34.48
N HIS A 332 -51.83 -17.24 33.15
CA HIS A 332 -50.68 -17.79 32.44
C HIS A 332 -50.41 -17.00 31.15
N VAL A 333 -49.13 -16.82 30.81
CA VAL A 333 -48.72 -16.25 29.53
C VAL A 333 -47.83 -17.20 28.78
N MET A 334 -48.00 -17.22 27.47
CA MET A 334 -47.30 -18.12 26.57
C MET A 334 -46.89 -17.33 25.33
N TRP A 335 -45.78 -17.75 24.75
CA TRP A 335 -45.38 -17.28 23.45
C TRP A 335 -45.98 -18.18 22.37
N ILE A 336 -46.77 -17.62 21.45
CA ILE A 336 -47.37 -18.38 20.36
C ILE A 336 -46.29 -18.65 19.31
N GLU A 337 -45.73 -19.85 19.30
CA GLU A 337 -44.78 -20.24 18.25
C GLU A 337 -45.49 -20.51 16.91
N ARG A 338 -46.75 -21.00 16.94
CA ARG A 338 -47.60 -21.31 15.77
C ARG A 338 -49.09 -21.31 16.14
N VAL A 339 -49.94 -21.13 15.13
CA VAL A 339 -51.42 -21.12 15.20
C VAL A 339 -51.99 -22.24 14.36
#